data_AF-A0A7C8HHK0-F1
#
_entry.id   AF-A0A7C8HHK0-F1
#
_cell.length_a   1.000
_cell.length_b   1.000
_cell.length_c   1.000
_cell.angle_alpha   90.00
_cell.angle_beta   90.00
_cell.angle_gamma   90.00
#
_symmetry.space_group_name_H-M   'P 1'
#
loop_
_entity.id
_entity.type
_entity.pdbx_description
1 polymer ?
#
loop_
_entity_poly.entity_id
_entity_poly.type
_entity_poly.pdbx_seq_one_letter_code
_entity_poly.pdbx_strand_id
1 'polypeptide(L)'
;MKFSNYEQITWILQTAVVIFFGIGLLSLLFLGIRIRYFQKALKKWMKENRRLSKDPVLDHIIKTCKFYNEKGQGEINTEAVIKANYYKQKIFFIPIYYWEQFISKSEILSLFLGLLGTFILVNGQMDNAFYPLILSTGAFIILVLLETLFSLQERKRILFAQLEEYLDNSYIPGLHKIPLASEILKEEKTEPLYMHDPLSDQKGTKDSAGNELNDKEIEWIIRQFSREEKKSINL
;
A
#
# COMPACT_ATOMS: atom_id res chain seq x y z
N MET A 1 -42.59 -25.31 11.33
CA MET A 1 -41.14 -25.48 11.65
C MET A 1 -40.22 -25.01 10.52
N LYS A 2 -40.47 -25.34 9.23
CA LYS A 2 -39.59 -24.94 8.11
C LYS A 2 -39.46 -23.42 7.87
N PHE A 3 -40.53 -22.65 8.06
CA PHE A 3 -40.52 -21.19 7.84
C PHE A 3 -39.59 -20.42 8.79
N SER A 4 -39.55 -20.82 10.07
CA SER A 4 -38.69 -20.17 11.09
C SER A 4 -37.19 -20.29 10.76
N ASN A 5 -36.76 -21.38 10.12
CA ASN A 5 -35.36 -21.57 9.75
C ASN A 5 -34.93 -20.63 8.61
N TYR A 6 -35.81 -20.38 7.63
CA TYR A 6 -35.50 -19.45 6.53
C TYR A 6 -35.37 -18.02 7.03
N GLU A 7 -36.31 -17.57 7.86
CA GLU A 7 -36.22 -16.25 8.49
C GLU A 7 -34.93 -16.10 9.30
N GLN A 8 -34.60 -17.08 10.15
CA GLN A 8 -33.39 -17.03 10.96
C GLN A 8 -32.10 -16.94 10.13
N ILE A 9 -31.97 -17.75 9.07
CA ILE A 9 -30.82 -17.70 8.17
C ILE A 9 -30.70 -16.30 7.53
N THR A 10 -31.83 -15.71 7.16
CA THR A 10 -31.85 -14.43 6.45
C THR A 10 -31.53 -13.25 7.36
N TRP A 11 -31.92 -13.30 8.63
CA TRP A 11 -31.46 -12.37 9.66
C TRP A 11 -29.93 -12.43 9.84
N ILE A 12 -29.36 -13.64 9.84
CA ILE A 12 -27.90 -13.81 9.93
C ILE A 12 -27.22 -13.19 8.70
N LEU A 13 -27.75 -13.41 7.50
CA LEU A 13 -27.22 -12.83 6.26
C LEU A 13 -27.31 -11.30 6.26
N GLN A 14 -28.44 -10.72 6.69
CA GLN A 14 -28.60 -9.27 6.80
C GLN A 14 -27.64 -8.67 7.84
N THR A 15 -27.45 -9.34 8.98
CA THR A 15 -26.46 -8.93 9.99
C THR A 15 -25.05 -8.95 9.39
N ALA A 16 -24.71 -9.97 8.60
CA ALA A 16 -23.44 -10.03 7.90
C ALA A 16 -23.26 -8.89 6.89
N VAL A 17 -24.30 -8.53 6.13
CA VAL A 17 -24.28 -7.38 5.21
C VAL A 17 -23.95 -6.08 5.96
N VAL A 18 -24.59 -5.83 7.10
CA VAL A 18 -24.33 -4.63 7.92
C VAL A 18 -22.89 -4.61 8.44
N ILE A 19 -22.36 -5.76 8.85
CA ILE A 19 -20.96 -5.90 9.30
C ILE A 19 -20.00 -5.59 8.14
N PHE A 20 -20.20 -6.20 6.96
CA PHE A 20 -19.34 -5.95 5.80
C PHE A 20 -19.41 -4.49 5.33
N PHE A 21 -20.60 -3.90 5.32
CA PHE A 21 -20.77 -2.48 5.05
C PHE A 21 -19.98 -1.61 6.02
N GLY A 22 -20.05 -1.91 7.33
CA GLY A 22 -19.27 -1.22 8.35
C GLY A 22 -17.76 -1.36 8.15
N ILE A 23 -17.28 -2.55 7.79
CA ILE A 23 -15.86 -2.81 7.48
C ILE A 23 -15.43 -2.00 6.25
N GLY A 24 -16.26 -1.94 5.20
CA GLY A 24 -16.01 -1.13 4.00
C GLY A 24 -15.87 0.35 4.31
N LEU A 25 -16.84 0.90 5.07
CA LEU A 25 -16.80 2.30 5.52
C LEU A 25 -15.55 2.61 6.36
N LEU A 26 -15.24 1.73 7.31
CA LEU A 26 -14.08 1.90 8.18
C LEU A 26 -12.78 1.91 7.36
N SER A 27 -12.68 1.00 6.38
CA SER A 27 -11.54 0.90 5.48
C SER A 27 -11.38 2.16 4.63
N LEU A 28 -12.47 2.69 4.06
CA LEU A 28 -12.49 3.94 3.31
C LEU A 28 -11.97 5.13 4.15
N LEU A 29 -12.48 5.27 5.38
CA LEU A 29 -12.08 6.34 6.28
C LEU A 29 -10.60 6.27 6.66
N PHE A 30 -10.11 5.08 7.03
CA PHE A 30 -8.72 4.89 7.40
C PHE A 30 -7.77 5.18 6.24
N LEU A 31 -8.06 4.66 5.05
CA LEU A 31 -7.23 4.88 3.88
C LEU A 31 -7.24 6.36 3.48
N GLY A 32 -8.40 7.02 3.55
CA GLY A 32 -8.54 8.45 3.32
C GLY A 32 -7.71 9.31 4.29
N ILE A 33 -7.73 8.99 5.58
CA ILE A 33 -6.91 9.68 6.59
C ILE A 33 -5.42 9.47 6.31
N ARG A 34 -4.99 8.23 6.02
CA ARG A 34 -3.58 7.91 5.78
C ARG A 34 -3.04 8.64 4.55
N ILE A 35 -3.79 8.64 3.45
CA ILE A 35 -3.40 9.33 2.21
C ILE A 35 -3.21 10.83 2.48
N ARG A 36 -4.16 11.47 3.19
CA ARG A 36 -4.03 12.89 3.58
C ARG A 36 -2.83 13.15 4.48
N TYR A 37 -2.56 12.25 5.43
CA TYR A 37 -1.40 12.36 6.31
C TYR A 37 -0.09 12.28 5.51
N PHE A 38 0.02 11.29 4.64
CA PHE A 38 1.20 11.08 3.79
C PHE A 38 1.44 12.27 2.85
N GLN A 39 0.38 12.80 2.23
CA GLN A 39 0.45 14.01 1.42
C GLN A 39 0.98 15.22 2.20
N LYS A 40 0.50 15.42 3.43
CA LYS A 40 0.99 16.51 4.29
C LYS A 40 2.46 16.32 4.66
N ALA A 41 2.87 15.09 4.98
CA ALA A 41 4.25 14.76 5.28
C ALA A 41 5.17 15.03 4.07
N LEU A 42 4.76 14.58 2.88
CA LEU A 42 5.46 14.80 1.62
C LEU A 42 5.61 16.30 1.31
N LYS A 43 4.51 17.05 1.34
CA LYS A 43 4.53 18.51 1.07
C LYS A 43 5.41 19.28 2.06
N LYS A 44 5.37 18.90 3.34
CA LYS A 44 6.23 19.51 4.36
C LYS A 44 7.70 19.21 4.10
N TRP A 45 8.02 17.95 3.76
CA TRP A 45 9.39 17.54 3.46
C TRP A 45 9.96 18.26 2.24
N MET A 46 9.20 18.32 1.13
CA MET A 46 9.59 19.06 -0.08
C MET A 46 9.79 20.56 0.20
N LYS A 47 8.92 21.17 1.02
CA LYS A 47 9.05 22.60 1.38
C LYS A 47 10.27 22.89 2.26
N GLU A 48 10.59 21.99 3.19
CA GLU A 48 11.71 22.17 4.11
C GLU A 48 13.06 21.73 3.49
N ASN A 49 13.06 21.21 2.25
CA ASN A 49 14.24 20.72 1.52
C ASN A 49 15.15 19.82 2.39
N ARG A 50 14.53 19.04 3.28
CA ARG A 50 15.25 18.31 4.33
C ARG A 50 15.90 17.05 3.78
N ARG A 51 17.11 16.74 4.25
CA ARG A 51 17.80 15.49 3.90
C ARG A 51 17.08 14.24 4.44
N LEU A 52 16.35 14.35 5.56
CA LEU A 52 15.56 13.26 6.16
C LEU A 52 14.12 13.72 6.42
N SER A 53 13.17 12.82 6.19
CA SER A 53 11.77 13.05 6.51
C SER A 53 11.48 12.71 7.98
N LYS A 54 10.53 13.43 8.59
CA LYS A 54 10.02 13.09 9.93
C LYS A 54 9.05 11.90 9.92
N ASP A 55 8.48 11.55 8.75
CA ASP A 55 7.63 10.38 8.62
C ASP A 55 8.49 9.13 8.34
N PRO A 56 8.31 8.03 9.10
CA PRO A 56 9.17 6.85 9.01
C PRO A 56 9.07 6.12 7.67
N VAL A 57 7.94 6.22 6.96
CA VAL A 57 7.75 5.58 5.66
C VAL A 57 8.43 6.37 4.58
N LEU A 58 8.20 7.69 4.56
CA LEU A 58 8.86 8.59 3.64
C LEU A 58 10.38 8.54 3.85
N ASP A 59 10.85 8.53 5.10
CA ASP A 59 12.27 8.41 5.43
C ASP A 59 12.89 7.10 4.91
N HIS A 60 12.18 5.98 5.08
CA HIS A 60 12.65 4.69 4.58
C HIS A 60 12.65 4.63 3.04
N ILE A 61 11.66 5.24 2.36
CA ILE A 61 11.68 5.37 0.88
C ILE A 61 12.93 6.14 0.44
N ILE A 62 13.17 7.31 1.05
CA ILE A 62 14.31 8.18 0.71
C ILE A 62 15.64 7.46 0.92
N LYS A 63 15.82 6.78 2.07
CA LYS A 63 17.03 6.00 2.37
C LYS A 63 17.25 4.87 1.38
N THR A 64 16.18 4.18 1.01
CA THR A 64 16.24 3.08 0.05
C THR A 64 16.66 3.60 -1.32
N CYS A 65 16.03 4.68 -1.82
CA CYS A 65 16.41 5.30 -3.09
C CYS A 65 17.87 5.78 -3.09
N LYS A 66 18.31 6.42 -1.99
CA LYS A 66 19.71 6.85 -1.83
C LYS A 66 20.69 5.66 -1.90
N PHE A 67 20.40 4.57 -1.19
CA PHE A 67 21.26 3.38 -1.16
C PHE A 67 21.37 2.71 -2.54
N TYR A 68 20.28 2.63 -3.29
CA TYR A 68 20.31 2.10 -4.66
C TYR A 68 21.11 2.99 -5.61
N ASN A 69 21.02 4.32 -5.44
CA ASN A 69 21.80 5.29 -6.22
C ASN A 69 23.30 5.23 -5.91
N GLU A 70 23.68 5.12 -4.64
CA GLU A 70 25.07 4.96 -4.21
C GLU A 70 25.70 3.66 -4.73
N LYS A 71 24.89 2.63 -4.98
CA LYS A 71 25.35 1.35 -5.56
C LYS A 71 25.48 1.36 -7.08
N GLY A 72 25.18 2.48 -7.76
CA GLY A 72 25.37 2.61 -9.20
C GLY A 72 24.50 1.67 -10.05
N GLN A 73 23.36 1.21 -9.53
CA GLN A 73 22.47 0.30 -10.25
C GLN A 73 21.55 1.07 -11.22
N GLY A 74 22.11 1.60 -12.32
CA GLY A 74 21.38 2.06 -13.51
C GLY A 74 20.19 3.01 -13.27
N GLU A 75 19.28 3.13 -14.26
CA GLU A 75 17.98 3.79 -14.11
C GLU A 75 17.17 3.07 -13.02
N ILE A 76 17.21 3.61 -11.80
CA ILE A 76 16.47 3.08 -10.66
C ILE A 76 14.99 3.29 -10.97
N ASN A 77 14.20 2.20 -10.94
CA ASN A 77 12.75 2.30 -11.00
C ASN A 77 12.24 2.82 -9.65
N THR A 78 12.28 4.15 -9.48
CA THR A 78 11.89 4.87 -8.27
C THR A 78 10.42 4.59 -7.92
N GLU A 79 9.55 4.44 -8.91
CA GLU A 79 8.15 4.03 -8.74
C GLU A 79 8.02 2.69 -7.99
N ALA A 80 8.79 1.67 -8.39
CA ALA A 80 8.76 0.34 -7.79
C ALA A 80 9.23 0.37 -6.33
N VAL A 81 10.23 1.18 -6.01
CA VAL A 81 10.74 1.36 -4.63
C VAL A 81 9.69 2.03 -3.75
N ILE A 82 9.01 3.07 -4.26
CA ILE A 82 7.93 3.77 -3.55
C ILE A 82 6.78 2.80 -3.24
N LYS A 83 6.29 2.07 -4.26
CA LYS A 83 5.20 1.10 -4.11
C LYS A 83 5.55 0.00 -3.10
N ALA A 84 6.71 -0.63 -3.24
CA ALA A 84 7.13 -1.73 -2.37
C ALA A 84 7.17 -1.30 -0.90
N ASN A 85 7.69 -0.10 -0.61
CA ASN A 85 7.81 0.36 0.76
C ASN A 85 6.50 0.90 1.36
N TYR A 86 5.64 1.51 0.53
CA TYR A 86 4.32 1.96 0.97
C TYR A 86 3.42 0.78 1.35
N TYR A 87 3.35 -0.26 0.50
CA TYR A 87 2.52 -1.43 0.78
C TYR A 87 3.06 -2.33 1.91
N LYS A 88 4.37 -2.25 2.21
CA LYS A 88 4.98 -2.91 3.37
C LYS A 88 4.50 -2.32 4.70
N GLN A 89 3.97 -1.09 4.69
CA GLN A 89 3.48 -0.47 5.90
C GLN A 89 2.24 -1.22 6.44
N LYS A 90 2.33 -1.64 7.70
CA LYS A 90 1.22 -2.23 8.45
C LYS A 90 0.52 -1.13 9.22
N ILE A 91 -0.78 -0.96 8.97
CA ILE A 91 -1.67 -0.13 9.80
C ILE A 91 -2.48 -1.11 10.64
N PHE A 92 -2.34 -1.02 11.97
CA PHE A 92 -3.04 -1.91 12.89
C PHE A 92 -2.80 -3.40 12.57
N PHE A 93 -1.54 -3.77 12.32
CA PHE A 93 -1.09 -5.12 11.89
C PHE A 93 -1.49 -5.55 10.47
N ILE A 94 -2.40 -4.83 9.81
CA ILE A 94 -2.90 -5.15 8.48
C ILE A 94 -2.15 -4.30 7.43
N PRO A 95 -1.51 -4.91 6.42
CA PRO A 95 -0.88 -4.18 5.33
C PRO A 95 -1.88 -3.28 4.57
N ILE A 96 -1.43 -2.11 4.10
CA ILE A 96 -2.28 -1.13 3.40
C ILE A 96 -3.04 -1.75 2.22
N TYR A 97 -2.41 -2.68 1.50
CA TYR A 97 -3.04 -3.39 0.39
C TYR A 97 -4.36 -4.10 0.79
N TYR A 98 -4.42 -4.70 1.99
CA TYR A 98 -5.64 -5.37 2.44
C TYR A 98 -6.77 -4.39 2.70
N TRP A 99 -6.48 -3.18 3.17
CA TRP A 99 -7.48 -2.13 3.38
C TRP A 99 -8.14 -1.71 2.07
N GLU A 100 -7.36 -1.63 0.98
CA GLU A 100 -7.91 -1.38 -0.35
C GLU A 100 -8.79 -2.53 -0.82
N GLN A 101 -8.34 -3.77 -0.62
CA GLN A 101 -9.11 -4.95 -0.97
C GLN A 101 -10.40 -5.11 -0.15
N PHE A 102 -10.40 -4.71 1.12
CA PHE A 102 -11.59 -4.80 1.96
C PHE A 102 -12.73 -3.93 1.44
N ILE A 103 -12.42 -2.76 0.85
CA ILE A 103 -13.44 -1.89 0.24
C ILE A 103 -14.12 -2.64 -0.90
N SER A 104 -13.39 -3.00 -1.95
CA SER A 104 -13.97 -3.66 -3.13
C SER A 104 -14.59 -5.02 -2.82
N LYS A 105 -13.99 -5.80 -1.89
CA LYS A 105 -14.57 -7.09 -1.47
C LYS A 105 -15.83 -6.91 -0.64
N SER A 106 -15.89 -5.89 0.23
CA SER A 106 -17.09 -5.62 1.04
C SER A 106 -18.29 -5.21 0.19
N GLU A 107 -18.06 -4.45 -0.88
CA GLU A 107 -19.09 -4.05 -1.84
C GLU A 107 -19.71 -5.26 -2.53
N ILE A 108 -18.88 -6.10 -3.14
CA ILE A 108 -19.32 -7.30 -3.87
C ILE A 108 -20.00 -8.29 -2.91
N LEU A 109 -19.42 -8.49 -1.73
CA LEU A 109 -19.93 -9.44 -0.75
C LEU A 109 -21.28 -8.99 -0.17
N SER A 110 -21.47 -7.69 0.04
CA SER A 110 -22.76 -7.13 0.47
C SER A 110 -23.86 -7.42 -0.55
N LEU A 111 -23.60 -7.18 -1.85
CA LEU A 111 -24.54 -7.53 -2.92
C LEU A 111 -24.83 -9.03 -2.98
N PHE A 112 -23.78 -9.86 -2.93
CA PHE A 112 -23.92 -11.31 -3.01
C PHE A 112 -24.77 -11.87 -1.87
N LEU A 113 -24.53 -11.43 -0.64
CA LEU A 113 -25.28 -11.86 0.54
C LEU A 113 -26.75 -11.41 0.47
N GLY A 114 -27.02 -10.20 -0.03
CA GLY A 114 -28.38 -9.73 -0.24
C GLY A 114 -29.14 -10.54 -1.29
N LEU A 115 -28.49 -10.85 -2.42
CA LEU A 115 -29.05 -11.73 -3.46
C LEU A 115 -29.34 -13.13 -2.90
N LEU A 116 -28.40 -13.71 -2.16
CA LEU A 116 -28.56 -15.02 -1.53
C LEU A 116 -29.70 -15.01 -0.51
N GLY A 117 -29.81 -13.96 0.30
CA GLY A 117 -30.93 -13.75 1.22
C GLY A 117 -32.26 -13.72 0.47
N THR A 118 -32.37 -12.92 -0.58
CA THR A 118 -33.59 -12.86 -1.40
C THR A 118 -33.94 -14.20 -2.03
N PHE A 119 -32.96 -14.94 -2.57
CA PHE A 119 -33.19 -16.28 -3.12
C PHE A 119 -33.80 -17.24 -2.07
N ILE A 120 -33.29 -17.20 -0.84
CA ILE A 120 -33.81 -18.02 0.27
C ILE A 120 -35.25 -17.65 0.63
N LEU A 121 -35.58 -16.35 0.75
CA LEU A 121 -36.96 -15.93 1.08
C LEU A 121 -37.94 -16.24 -0.06
N VAL A 122 -37.54 -16.05 -1.32
CA VAL A 122 -38.40 -16.37 -2.48
C VAL A 122 -38.71 -17.86 -2.50
N ASN A 123 -37.70 -18.72 -2.30
CA ASN A 123 -37.92 -20.17 -2.22
C ASN A 123 -38.79 -20.56 -1.00
N GLY A 124 -38.69 -19.78 0.09
CA GLY A 124 -39.55 -19.90 1.25
C GLY A 124 -40.96 -19.31 1.10
N GLN A 125 -41.32 -18.75 -0.07
CA GLN A 125 -42.61 -18.07 -0.32
C GLN A 125 -42.97 -17.01 0.73
N MET A 126 -41.98 -16.23 1.17
CA MET A 126 -42.14 -15.16 2.16
C MET A 126 -42.54 -13.84 1.52
N ASP A 127 -43.48 -13.11 2.13
CA ASP A 127 -44.04 -11.86 1.58
C ASP A 127 -42.98 -10.73 1.42
N ASN A 128 -41.92 -10.73 2.23
CA ASN A 128 -40.88 -9.70 2.24
C ASN A 128 -39.57 -10.12 1.56
N ALA A 129 -39.66 -11.00 0.55
CA ALA A 129 -38.48 -11.64 -0.03
C ALA A 129 -37.45 -10.69 -0.66
N PHE A 130 -37.85 -9.50 -1.08
CA PHE A 130 -36.97 -8.52 -1.73
C PHE A 130 -36.27 -7.55 -0.77
N TYR A 131 -36.64 -7.54 0.51
CA TYR A 131 -36.01 -6.64 1.49
C TYR A 131 -34.48 -6.80 1.62
N PRO A 132 -33.91 -8.02 1.67
CA PRO A 132 -32.45 -8.19 1.70
C PRO A 132 -31.74 -7.55 0.51
N LEU A 133 -32.32 -7.67 -0.69
CA LEU A 133 -31.76 -7.09 -1.92
C LEU A 133 -31.78 -5.56 -1.92
N ILE A 134 -32.87 -4.95 -1.43
CA ILE A 134 -32.98 -3.49 -1.32
C ILE A 134 -31.90 -2.96 -0.36
N LEU A 135 -31.77 -3.59 0.81
CA LEU A 135 -30.77 -3.22 1.81
C LEU A 135 -29.34 -3.36 1.27
N SER A 136 -29.01 -4.50 0.65
CA SER A 136 -27.67 -4.74 0.11
C SER A 136 -27.32 -3.82 -1.05
N THR A 137 -28.28 -3.54 -1.92
CA THR A 137 -28.07 -2.64 -3.06
C THR A 137 -27.86 -1.21 -2.59
N GLY A 138 -28.64 -0.77 -1.59
CA GLY A 138 -28.43 0.53 -0.94
C GLY A 138 -27.04 0.65 -0.32
N ALA A 139 -26.62 -0.37 0.46
CA ALA A 139 -25.29 -0.41 1.05
C ALA A 139 -24.17 -0.37 -0.01
N PHE A 140 -24.31 -1.13 -1.10
CA PHE A 140 -23.38 -1.14 -2.23
C PHE A 140 -23.27 0.22 -2.89
N ILE A 141 -24.40 0.84 -3.26
CA ILE A 141 -24.41 2.15 -3.92
C ILE A 141 -23.75 3.21 -3.03
N ILE A 142 -24.03 3.19 -1.72
CA ILE A 142 -23.43 4.13 -0.77
C ILE A 142 -21.90 3.95 -0.71
N LEU A 143 -21.41 2.71 -0.63
CA LEU A 143 -19.97 2.44 -0.60
C LEU A 143 -19.29 2.90 -1.90
N VAL A 144 -19.84 2.55 -3.06
CA VAL A 144 -19.28 2.94 -4.37
C VAL A 144 -19.28 4.46 -4.52
N LEU A 145 -20.35 5.14 -4.13
CA LEU A 145 -20.41 6.60 -4.16
C LEU A 145 -19.34 7.22 -3.25
N LEU A 146 -19.16 6.70 -2.05
CA LEU A 146 -18.12 7.18 -1.15
C LEU A 146 -16.72 6.91 -1.72
N GLU A 147 -16.44 5.70 -2.19
CA GLU A 147 -15.16 5.36 -2.83
C GLU A 147 -14.85 6.32 -3.98
N THR A 148 -15.84 6.56 -4.84
CA THR A 148 -15.73 7.50 -5.97
C THR A 148 -15.46 8.93 -5.50
N LEU A 149 -16.22 9.44 -4.52
CA LEU A 149 -16.04 10.80 -3.97
C LEU A 149 -14.66 10.99 -3.33
N PHE A 150 -14.14 9.95 -2.66
CA PHE A 150 -12.82 10.01 -2.08
C PHE A 150 -11.70 9.83 -3.11
N SER A 151 -11.96 9.17 -4.24
CA SER A 151 -11.02 8.91 -5.33
C SER A 151 -9.63 8.50 -4.80
N LEU A 152 -9.62 7.56 -3.84
CA LEU A 152 -8.42 7.25 -3.06
C LEU A 152 -7.28 6.73 -3.92
N GLN A 153 -7.60 5.90 -4.92
CA GLN A 153 -6.64 5.35 -5.87
C GLN A 153 -5.96 6.45 -6.68
N GLU A 154 -6.74 7.40 -7.21
CA GLU A 154 -6.22 8.51 -8.00
C GLU A 154 -5.34 9.43 -7.15
N ARG A 155 -5.80 9.80 -5.95
CA ARG A 155 -5.00 10.62 -5.02
C ARG A 155 -3.69 9.95 -4.66
N LYS A 156 -3.70 8.65 -4.40
CA LYS A 156 -2.49 7.86 -4.12
C LYS A 156 -1.53 7.88 -5.32
N ARG A 157 -2.05 7.65 -6.54
CA ARG A 157 -1.26 7.65 -7.77
C ARG A 157 -0.55 8.98 -8.00
N ILE A 158 -1.30 10.09 -7.88
CA ILE A 158 -0.75 11.44 -7.99
C ILE A 158 0.35 11.68 -6.94
N LEU A 159 0.15 11.22 -5.70
CA LEU A 159 1.16 11.38 -4.64
C LEU A 159 2.44 10.60 -4.93
N PHE A 160 2.34 9.40 -5.49
CA PHE A 160 3.51 8.61 -5.86
C PHE A 160 4.25 9.25 -7.02
N ALA A 161 3.53 9.70 -8.06
CA ALA A 161 4.12 10.42 -9.18
C ALA A 161 4.85 11.70 -8.72
N GLN A 162 4.23 12.49 -7.82
CA GLN A 162 4.87 13.68 -7.26
C GLN A 162 6.14 13.37 -6.44
N LEU A 163 6.11 12.28 -5.67
CA LEU A 163 7.27 11.85 -4.90
C LEU A 163 8.40 11.37 -5.81
N GLU A 164 8.08 10.58 -6.82
CA GLU A 164 9.01 10.10 -7.85
C GLU A 164 9.66 11.27 -8.59
N GLU A 165 8.84 12.17 -9.16
CA GLU A 165 9.33 13.34 -9.88
C GLU A 165 10.26 14.20 -9.01
N TYR A 166 9.92 14.40 -7.73
CA TYR A 166 10.78 15.15 -6.83
C TYR A 166 12.09 14.42 -6.51
N LEU A 167 12.04 13.09 -6.32
CA LEU A 167 13.24 12.29 -6.04
C LEU A 167 14.20 12.33 -7.22
N ASP A 168 13.70 12.12 -8.44
CA ASP A 168 14.53 12.01 -9.64
C ASP A 168 15.02 13.37 -10.14
N ASN A 169 14.18 14.41 -10.11
CA ASN A 169 14.54 15.71 -10.68
C ASN A 169 15.23 16.66 -9.69
N SER A 170 15.01 16.51 -8.38
CA SER A 170 15.50 17.45 -7.38
C SER A 170 16.45 16.81 -6.37
N TYR A 171 16.01 15.74 -5.72
CA TYR A 171 16.72 15.19 -4.58
C TYR A 171 18.01 14.45 -5.00
N ILE A 172 17.92 13.47 -5.89
CA ILE A 172 19.06 12.65 -6.34
C ILE A 172 20.13 13.50 -7.05
N PRO A 173 19.79 14.41 -8.00
CA PRO A 173 20.79 15.30 -8.59
C PRO A 173 21.40 16.27 -7.58
N GLY A 174 20.62 16.71 -6.58
CA GLY A 174 21.10 17.54 -5.47
C GLY A 174 22.14 16.83 -4.59
N LEU A 175 22.04 15.51 -4.44
CA LEU A 175 23.07 14.69 -3.77
C LEU A 175 24.38 14.67 -4.55
N HIS A 176 24.33 14.63 -5.89
CA HIS A 176 25.53 14.55 -6.74
C HIS A 176 26.30 15.88 -6.88
N LYS A 177 25.69 17.01 -6.50
CA LYS A 177 26.39 18.33 -6.44
C LYS A 177 27.30 18.50 -5.23
N ILE A 178 27.15 17.68 -4.19
CA ILE A 178 27.91 17.75 -2.93
C ILE A 178 29.29 17.04 -2.96
N PRO A 179 29.52 15.90 -3.65
CA PRO A 179 30.84 15.24 -3.63
C PRO A 179 31.95 16.08 -4.27
N LEU A 180 31.65 16.86 -5.31
CA LEU A 180 32.64 17.63 -6.07
C LEU A 180 33.30 18.75 -5.24
N ALA A 181 32.59 19.35 -4.29
CA ALA A 181 33.17 20.39 -3.43
C ALA A 181 34.10 19.82 -2.34
N SER A 182 33.91 18.57 -1.94
CA SER A 182 34.74 17.91 -0.93
C SER A 182 35.98 17.20 -1.50
N GLU A 183 35.96 16.85 -2.79
CA GLU A 183 37.13 16.28 -3.48
C GLU A 183 38.12 17.35 -3.95
N ILE A 184 37.65 18.49 -4.49
CA ILE A 184 38.53 19.60 -4.90
C ILE A 184 39.28 20.21 -3.69
N LEU A 185 38.66 20.22 -2.50
CA LEU A 185 39.31 20.68 -1.27
C LEU A 185 40.32 19.70 -0.66
N LYS A 186 40.33 18.44 -1.13
CA LYS A 186 41.29 17.41 -0.68
C LYS A 186 42.47 17.24 -1.65
N GLU A 187 42.29 17.52 -2.94
CA GLU A 187 43.37 17.37 -3.93
C GLU A 187 44.50 18.43 -3.80
N GLU A 188 44.28 19.58 -3.15
CA GLU A 188 45.35 20.60 -3.01
C GLU A 188 46.35 20.30 -1.88
N LYS A 189 46.08 19.30 -1.01
CA LYS A 189 47.04 18.90 0.02
C LYS A 189 47.22 17.40 0.04
N THR A 190 48.46 17.01 -0.22
CA THR A 190 49.15 15.75 0.14
C THR A 190 49.19 14.66 -0.93
N GLU A 191 50.25 14.68 -1.74
CA GLU A 191 51.06 13.48 -2.05
C GLU A 191 52.46 13.73 -1.43
N PRO A 192 53.21 12.70 -0.95
CA PRO A 192 53.45 11.45 -1.70
C PRO A 192 53.47 10.11 -0.90
N LEU A 193 53.10 9.04 -1.62
CA LEU A 193 53.83 7.76 -1.82
C LEU A 193 54.05 6.78 -0.62
N TYR A 194 53.42 5.60 -0.65
CA TYR A 194 54.04 4.28 -0.97
C TYR A 194 53.03 3.10 -0.89
N MET A 195 53.29 2.14 -1.79
CA MET A 195 52.70 0.83 -2.13
C MET A 195 52.51 -0.20 -1.00
N HIS A 196 51.42 -1.00 -0.98
CA HIS A 196 51.38 -2.46 -1.29
C HIS A 196 50.00 -3.11 -0.98
N ASP A 197 49.44 -3.85 -1.93
CA ASP A 197 48.36 -4.87 -1.82
C ASP A 197 49.02 -6.28 -1.64
N PRO A 198 48.37 -7.44 -1.33
CA PRO A 198 46.97 -7.81 -1.62
C PRO A 198 46.18 -8.69 -0.59
N LEU A 199 44.85 -8.72 -0.80
CA LEU A 199 43.84 -9.79 -0.54
C LEU A 199 43.84 -10.63 0.77
N SER A 200 42.69 -10.68 1.46
CA SER A 200 41.86 -11.90 1.59
C SER A 200 40.60 -11.70 2.47
N ASP A 201 39.67 -12.62 2.25
CA ASP A 201 38.24 -12.65 2.50
C ASP A 201 37.78 -12.94 3.96
N GLN A 202 36.53 -12.57 4.21
CA GLN A 202 35.53 -13.25 5.04
C GLN A 202 35.57 -13.25 6.59
N LYS A 203 34.51 -12.63 7.14
CA LYS A 203 33.38 -13.28 7.87
C LYS A 203 33.38 -13.24 9.41
N GLY A 204 32.26 -12.75 9.95
CA GLY A 204 31.80 -13.16 11.28
C GLY A 204 30.82 -12.19 11.96
N THR A 205 29.58 -12.08 11.48
CA THR A 205 28.46 -11.57 12.31
C THR A 205 27.50 -12.71 12.62
N LYS A 206 27.41 -13.07 13.89
CA LYS A 206 26.40 -13.96 14.47
C LYS A 206 25.25 -13.11 15.04
N ASP A 207 24.06 -13.40 14.54
CA ASP A 207 22.82 -13.73 15.25
C ASP A 207 22.38 -12.85 16.44
N SER A 208 21.26 -12.15 16.26
CA SER A 208 20.25 -12.07 17.31
C SER A 208 18.85 -11.99 16.69
N ALA A 209 18.03 -12.93 17.15
CA ALA A 209 16.68 -13.28 16.73
C ALA A 209 15.64 -12.16 16.91
N GLY A 210 14.64 -12.15 16.03
CA GLY A 210 13.40 -11.39 16.22
C GLY A 210 12.46 -11.43 14.99
N ASN A 211 11.51 -12.39 15.00
CA ASN A 211 10.33 -12.49 14.12
C ASN A 211 10.53 -12.90 12.65
N GLU A 212 10.97 -14.13 12.42
CA GLU A 212 10.61 -14.91 11.21
C GLU A 212 9.20 -15.50 11.41
N LEU A 213 8.19 -14.91 10.76
CA LEU A 213 6.84 -15.42 10.51
C LEU A 213 6.17 -14.41 9.56
N ASN A 214 5.88 -14.68 8.28
CA ASN A 214 5.92 -15.87 7.46
C ASN A 214 6.32 -15.43 6.04
N ASP A 215 7.61 -15.52 5.68
CA ASP A 215 8.14 -15.03 4.40
C ASP A 215 7.47 -15.68 3.18
N LYS A 216 6.84 -16.84 3.37
CA LYS A 216 6.06 -17.55 2.34
C LYS A 216 4.73 -16.87 2.02
N GLU A 217 4.08 -16.22 2.99
CA GLU A 217 2.87 -15.43 2.74
C GLU A 217 3.21 -14.15 1.96
N ILE A 218 4.34 -13.53 2.29
CA ILE A 218 4.84 -12.33 1.62
C ILE A 218 5.24 -12.66 0.17
N GLU A 219 5.93 -13.78 -0.05
CA GLU A 219 6.29 -14.26 -1.39
C GLU A 219 5.05 -14.62 -2.23
N TRP A 220 4.02 -15.20 -1.60
CA TRP A 220 2.75 -15.50 -2.29
C TRP A 220 2.02 -14.22 -2.72
N ILE A 221 1.95 -13.20 -1.86
CA ILE A 221 1.35 -11.89 -2.14
C ILE A 221 2.10 -11.21 -3.31
N ILE A 222 3.44 -11.20 -3.27
CA ILE A 222 4.29 -10.63 -4.33
C ILE A 222 4.04 -11.33 -5.67
N ARG A 223 3.97 -12.67 -5.69
CA ARG A 223 3.73 -13.45 -6.92
C ARG A 223 2.33 -13.26 -7.50
N GLN A 224 1.33 -12.89 -6.70
CA GLN A 224 -0.01 -12.56 -7.20
C GLN A 224 -0.02 -11.22 -7.94
N PHE A 225 0.55 -10.15 -7.38
CA PHE A 225 0.61 -8.84 -8.05
C PHE A 225 1.44 -8.85 -9.33
N SER A 226 2.61 -9.52 -9.32
CA SER A 226 3.44 -9.64 -10.53
C SER A 226 2.76 -10.43 -11.66
N ARG A 227 1.69 -11.19 -11.37
CA ARG A 227 0.92 -11.94 -12.36
C ARG A 227 -0.25 -11.13 -12.92
N GLU A 228 -0.86 -10.24 -12.14
CA GLU A 228 -1.91 -9.34 -12.61
C GLU A 228 -1.36 -8.22 -13.52
N GLU A 229 -0.20 -7.66 -13.17
CA GLU A 229 0.47 -6.61 -13.97
C GLU A 229 0.91 -7.12 -15.35
N LYS A 230 1.30 -8.40 -15.46
CA LYS A 230 1.62 -9.04 -16.75
C LYS A 230 0.40 -9.33 -17.62
N LYS A 231 -0.80 -9.43 -17.04
CA LYS A 231 -2.05 -9.62 -17.80
C LYS A 231 -2.60 -8.31 -18.35
N SER A 232 -2.40 -7.18 -17.67
CA SER A 232 -2.78 -5.85 -18.17
C SER A 232 -1.87 -5.32 -19.28
N ILE A 233 -0.72 -5.96 -19.53
CA ILE A 233 0.22 -5.59 -20.61
C ILE A 233 -0.01 -6.47 -21.87
N ASN A 234 -0.79 -7.55 -21.77
CA ASN A 234 -1.06 -8.48 -22.88
C ASN A 234 -2.55 -8.55 -23.28
N LEU A 235 -3.30 -7.47 -23.11
CA LEU A 235 -4.67 -7.35 -23.59
C LEU A 235 -4.86 -6.02 -24.33
#